data_AF-G4ZFS8-F1
#
_entry.id   AF-G4ZFS8-F1
#
_cell.length_a   1.000
_cell.length_b   1.000
_cell.length_c   1.000
_cell.angle_alpha   90.00
_cell.angle_beta   90.00
_cell.angle_gamma   90.00
#
_symmetry.space_group_name_H-M   'P 1'
#
loop_
_entity.id
_entity.type
_entity.pdbx_description
1 polymer ?
#
loop_
_entity_poly.entity_id
_entity_poly.type
_entity_poly.pdbx_seq_one_letter_code
_entity_poly.pdbx_strand_id
1 'polypeptide(L)'
;MLELLVDKCGDADVSWGLDVAVEKKSAEMARVFVKSSSVDTRVQALVKAAKEKCREVAQVILAHSDQATYQRALPQIAACAMTDIAELVLGSCDHITIANVFAGAAADGVVVLVERLLSQMDGYTITRALTCAAPRGHGEVVEVLMEKCDVLAVKFALSAAAMEGRVEVVELLRDQCDQVSVDEAVARARAAGYFDVVHILENKKARRH
;
A
#
# COMPACT_ATOMS: atom_id res chain seq x y z
N MET A 1 13.76 37.71 6.95
CA MET A 1 15.21 37.43 7.15
C MET A 1 15.47 35.92 7.23
N LEU A 2 14.71 35.15 8.02
CA LEU A 2 14.83 33.68 8.08
C LEU A 2 14.56 32.97 6.74
N GLU A 3 13.60 33.43 5.93
CA GLU A 3 13.28 32.82 4.63
C GLU A 3 14.46 32.89 3.63
N LEU A 4 15.17 34.01 3.59
CA LEU A 4 16.35 34.19 2.72
C LEU A 4 17.56 33.34 3.11
N LEU A 5 17.59 32.84 4.36
CA LEU A 5 18.64 31.94 4.84
C LEU A 5 18.32 30.49 4.47
N VAL A 6 17.05 30.10 4.47
CA VAL A 6 16.63 28.73 4.13
C VAL A 6 16.78 28.44 2.64
N ASP A 7 16.69 29.44 1.76
CA ASP A 7 17.01 29.26 0.34
C ASP A 7 18.48 28.95 0.04
N LYS A 8 19.38 29.11 1.03
CA LYS A 8 20.79 28.73 0.93
C LYS A 8 21.11 27.40 1.61
N CYS A 9 20.13 26.80 2.30
CA CYS A 9 20.28 25.54 3.00
C CYS A 9 20.28 24.37 2.01
N GLY A 10 21.10 23.35 2.27
CA GLY A 10 21.01 22.09 1.53
C GLY A 10 19.76 21.30 1.93
N ASP A 11 19.37 20.31 1.11
CA ASP A 11 18.21 19.46 1.40
C ASP A 11 18.33 18.74 2.76
N ALA A 12 19.55 18.39 3.17
CA ALA A 12 19.84 17.80 4.48
C ALA A 12 19.53 18.78 5.65
N ASP A 13 19.85 20.07 5.48
CA ASP A 13 19.57 21.09 6.50
C ASP A 13 18.06 21.36 6.59
N VAL A 14 17.36 21.36 5.45
CA VAL A 14 15.90 21.49 5.38
C VAL A 14 15.22 20.29 6.01
N SER A 15 15.72 19.08 5.75
CA SER A 15 15.27 17.83 6.36
C SER A 15 15.38 17.88 7.87
N TRP A 16 16.56 18.22 8.38
CA TRP A 16 16.76 18.38 9.82
C TRP A 16 15.87 19.47 10.43
N GLY A 17 15.69 20.60 9.73
CA GLY A 17 14.81 21.68 10.17
C GLY A 17 13.34 21.25 10.28
N LEU A 18 12.83 20.50 9.30
CA LEU A 18 11.49 19.92 9.35
C LEU A 18 11.35 18.88 10.47
N ASP A 19 12.38 18.07 10.69
CA ASP A 19 12.42 17.09 11.75
C ASP A 19 12.31 17.74 13.14
N VAL A 20 13.06 18.83 13.37
CA VAL A 20 12.96 19.63 14.59
C VAL A 20 11.58 20.30 14.69
N ALA A 21 11.01 20.77 13.58
CA ALA A 21 9.66 21.34 13.57
C ALA A 21 8.61 20.31 14.04
N VAL A 22 8.72 19.04 13.61
CA VAL A 22 7.85 17.95 14.06
C VAL A 22 8.01 17.68 15.56
N GLU A 23 9.25 17.57 16.05
CA GLU A 23 9.55 17.32 17.47
C GLU A 23 9.05 18.45 18.37
N LYS A 24 9.14 19.70 17.91
CA LYS A 24 8.65 20.88 18.63
C LYS A 24 7.17 21.17 18.38
N LYS A 25 6.50 20.40 17.51
CA LYS A 25 5.12 20.63 17.06
C LYS A 25 4.89 22.06 16.53
N SER A 26 5.93 22.64 15.91
CA SER A 26 5.94 24.04 15.49
C SER A 26 5.54 24.19 14.02
N ALA A 27 4.30 24.59 13.79
CA ALA A 27 3.78 24.88 12.45
C ALA A 27 4.52 26.06 11.79
N GLU A 28 4.97 27.04 12.57
CA GLU A 28 5.72 28.19 12.04
C GLU A 28 7.08 27.75 11.49
N MET A 29 7.82 26.92 12.22
CA MET A 29 9.08 26.37 11.74
C MET A 29 8.87 25.52 10.48
N ALA A 30 7.82 24.69 10.47
CA ALA A 30 7.47 23.88 9.31
C ALA A 30 7.18 24.74 8.06
N ARG A 31 6.50 25.89 8.21
CA ARG A 31 6.17 26.80 7.09
C ARG A 31 7.41 27.39 6.43
N VAL A 32 8.49 27.58 7.18
CA VAL A 32 9.73 28.11 6.63
C VAL A 32 10.44 27.01 5.83
N PHE A 33 10.63 25.83 6.42
CA PHE A 33 11.42 24.76 5.79
C PHE A 33 10.68 24.05 4.66
N VAL A 34 9.34 23.96 4.69
CA VAL A 34 8.58 23.25 3.65
C VAL A 34 8.72 23.91 2.27
N LYS A 35 8.94 25.23 2.20
CA LYS A 35 9.03 25.97 0.93
C LYS A 35 10.23 25.56 0.09
N SER A 36 11.35 25.23 0.73
CA SER A 36 12.61 24.86 0.07
C SER A 36 12.88 23.34 0.14
N SER A 37 11.85 22.56 0.47
CA SER A 37 11.95 21.10 0.65
C SER A 37 11.81 20.33 -0.66
N SER A 38 12.52 19.21 -0.78
CA SER A 38 12.24 18.23 -1.83
C SER A 38 11.02 17.36 -1.49
N VAL A 39 10.51 16.63 -2.49
CA VAL A 39 9.43 15.66 -2.28
C VAL A 39 9.83 14.62 -1.23
N ASP A 40 11.07 14.13 -1.28
CA ASP A 40 11.59 13.13 -0.34
C ASP A 40 11.58 13.64 1.10
N THR A 41 12.04 14.88 1.30
CA THR A 41 12.03 15.53 2.61
C THR A 41 10.62 15.67 3.17
N ARG A 42 9.65 16.09 2.33
CA ARG A 42 8.24 16.20 2.75
C ARG A 42 7.66 14.84 3.12
N VAL A 43 7.96 13.80 2.36
CA VAL A 43 7.52 12.43 2.67
C VAL A 43 8.05 12.01 4.04
N GLN A 44 9.36 12.16 4.30
CA GLN A 44 9.95 11.76 5.58
C GLN A 44 9.38 12.55 6.76
N ALA A 45 9.29 13.88 6.62
CA ALA A 45 8.73 14.75 7.65
C ALA A 45 7.24 14.42 7.92
N LEU A 46 6.46 14.09 6.89
CA LEU A 46 5.05 13.72 7.04
C LEU A 46 4.88 12.36 7.72
N VAL A 47 5.72 11.37 7.37
CA VAL A 47 5.75 10.07 8.06
C VAL A 47 6.14 10.24 9.53
N LYS A 48 7.12 11.09 9.84
CA LYS A 48 7.51 11.40 11.22
C LYS A 48 6.36 12.10 11.97
N ALA A 49 5.70 13.07 11.34
CA ALA A 49 4.55 13.75 11.91
C ALA A 49 3.39 12.78 12.21
N ALA A 50 3.17 11.77 11.35
CA ALA A 50 2.19 10.73 11.59
C ALA A 50 2.53 9.87 12.83
N LYS A 51 3.80 9.46 12.97
CA LYS A 51 4.28 8.69 14.13
C LYS A 51 4.14 9.48 15.44
N GLU A 52 4.46 10.77 15.41
CA GLU A 52 4.38 11.68 16.58
C GLU A 52 2.97 12.27 16.81
N LYS A 53 2.01 11.95 15.93
CA LYS A 53 0.63 12.48 15.95
C LYS A 53 0.57 14.02 15.90
N CYS A 54 1.46 14.64 15.15
CA CYS A 54 1.60 16.10 15.03
C CYS A 54 0.78 16.64 13.85
N ARG A 55 -0.53 16.87 14.07
CA ARG A 55 -1.47 17.29 13.03
C ARG A 55 -1.15 18.66 12.43
N GLU A 56 -0.69 19.61 13.24
CA GLU A 56 -0.44 20.98 12.83
C GLU A 56 0.71 21.06 11.81
N VAL A 57 1.79 20.32 12.06
CA VAL A 57 2.93 20.23 11.15
C VAL A 57 2.56 19.45 9.89
N ALA A 58 1.80 18.36 10.03
CA ALA A 58 1.29 17.61 8.88
C ALA A 58 0.45 18.50 7.95
N GLN A 59 -0.47 19.31 8.48
CA GLN A 59 -1.29 20.23 7.67
C GLN A 59 -0.44 21.25 6.90
N VAL A 60 0.62 21.77 7.51
CA VAL A 60 1.54 22.69 6.82
C VAL A 60 2.25 22.00 5.67
N ILE A 61 2.72 20.76 5.89
CA ILE A 61 3.37 19.97 4.85
C ILE A 61 2.38 19.70 3.70
N LEU A 62 1.18 19.21 4.02
CA LEU A 62 0.13 18.91 3.03
C LEU A 62 -0.25 20.15 2.21
N ALA A 63 -0.34 21.33 2.81
CA ALA A 63 -0.66 22.57 2.10
C ALA A 63 0.39 22.95 1.03
N HIS A 64 1.60 22.40 1.09
CA HIS A 64 2.70 22.65 0.15
C HIS A 64 3.15 21.37 -0.59
N SER A 65 2.32 20.33 -0.54
CA SER A 65 2.60 19.03 -1.16
C SER A 65 1.76 18.80 -2.41
N ASP A 66 2.27 17.93 -3.26
CA ASP A 66 1.63 17.46 -4.48
C ASP A 66 1.18 15.99 -4.34
N GLN A 67 0.47 15.50 -5.36
CA GLN A 67 0.00 14.10 -5.40
C GLN A 67 1.17 13.10 -5.33
N ALA A 68 2.35 13.46 -5.85
CA ALA A 68 3.56 12.62 -5.75
C ALA A 68 4.01 12.43 -4.29
N THR A 69 3.92 13.48 -3.47
CA THR A 69 4.18 13.38 -2.03
C THR A 69 3.17 12.44 -1.36
N TYR A 70 1.86 12.59 -1.67
CA TYR A 70 0.81 11.78 -1.05
C TYR A 70 0.93 10.30 -1.40
N GLN A 71 1.17 9.98 -2.67
CA GLN A 71 1.34 8.62 -3.16
C GLN A 71 2.48 7.88 -2.44
N ARG A 72 3.57 8.59 -2.12
CA ARG A 72 4.75 7.99 -1.46
C ARG A 72 4.67 7.97 0.06
N ALA A 73 3.99 8.94 0.66
CA ALA A 73 3.86 9.04 2.11
C ALA A 73 2.75 8.14 2.65
N LEU A 74 1.60 8.08 1.98
CA LEU A 74 0.41 7.43 2.53
C LEU A 74 0.59 5.93 2.82
N PRO A 75 1.24 5.11 1.96
CA PRO A 75 1.51 3.70 2.30
C PRO A 75 2.34 3.55 3.58
N GLN A 76 3.35 4.41 3.77
CA GLN A 76 4.22 4.38 4.95
C GLN A 76 3.50 4.83 6.22
N ILE A 77 2.62 5.83 6.10
CA ILE A 77 1.78 6.32 7.21
C ILE A 77 0.77 5.24 7.61
N ALA A 78 0.10 4.65 6.63
CA ALA A 78 -0.91 3.61 6.84
C ALA A 78 -0.33 2.34 7.48
N ALA A 79 0.91 1.98 7.14
CA ALA A 79 1.61 0.86 7.76
C ALA A 79 1.94 1.09 9.25
N CYS A 80 2.07 2.35 9.70
CA CYS A 80 2.42 2.66 11.08
C CYS A 80 1.20 2.74 12.02
N ALA A 81 0.04 3.19 11.50
CA ALA A 81 -1.30 3.11 12.07
C ALA A 81 -2.24 3.96 11.18
N MET A 82 -3.50 3.54 10.98
CA MET A 82 -4.53 4.46 10.48
C MET A 82 -4.72 5.57 11.52
N THR A 83 -4.14 6.74 11.24
CA THR A 83 -4.14 7.92 12.10
C THR A 83 -4.99 9.02 11.48
N ASP A 84 -5.35 10.03 12.27
CA ASP A 84 -5.99 11.25 11.78
C ASP A 84 -5.22 11.92 10.62
N ILE A 85 -3.89 11.74 10.56
CA ILE A 85 -3.04 12.25 9.49
C ILE A 85 -3.20 11.42 8.21
N ALA A 86 -3.40 10.11 8.31
CA ALA A 86 -3.70 9.26 7.15
C ALA A 86 -5.02 9.69 6.48
N GLU A 87 -6.06 9.94 7.28
CA GLU A 87 -7.36 10.42 6.77
C GLU A 87 -7.26 11.84 6.17
N LEU A 88 -6.42 12.71 6.74
CA LEU A 88 -6.13 14.03 6.15
C LEU A 88 -5.48 13.92 4.77
N VAL A 89 -4.49 13.03 4.63
CA VAL A 89 -3.82 12.79 3.36
C VAL A 89 -4.82 12.21 2.36
N LEU A 90 -5.60 11.21 2.76
CA LEU A 90 -6.64 10.59 1.93
C LEU A 90 -7.66 11.60 1.42
N GLY A 91 -8.13 12.52 2.28
CA GLY A 91 -9.06 13.58 1.89
C GLY A 91 -8.48 14.60 0.91
N SER A 92 -7.16 14.63 0.73
CA SER A 92 -6.45 15.54 -0.18
C SER A 92 -6.01 14.86 -1.49
N CYS A 93 -6.18 13.53 -1.59
CA CYS A 93 -5.80 12.74 -2.76
C CYS A 93 -6.87 12.82 -3.87
N ASP A 94 -6.41 12.80 -5.12
CA ASP A 94 -7.31 12.53 -6.25
C ASP A 94 -7.65 11.04 -6.38
N HIS A 95 -8.65 10.73 -7.20
CA HIS A 95 -9.10 9.35 -7.40
C HIS A 95 -7.98 8.43 -7.93
N ILE A 96 -7.08 8.94 -8.76
CA ILE A 96 -5.97 8.18 -9.34
C ILE A 96 -4.97 7.79 -8.24
N THR A 97 -4.65 8.74 -7.35
CA THR A 97 -3.75 8.56 -6.22
C THR A 97 -4.36 7.58 -5.23
N ILE A 98 -5.66 7.69 -4.93
CA ILE A 98 -6.36 6.71 -4.07
C ILE A 98 -6.28 5.30 -4.67
N ALA A 99 -6.53 5.13 -5.97
CA ALA A 99 -6.45 3.83 -6.63
C ALA A 99 -5.04 3.23 -6.63
N ASN A 100 -4.00 4.07 -6.75
CA ASN A 100 -2.60 3.64 -6.67
C ASN A 100 -2.19 3.28 -5.25
N VAL A 101 -2.61 4.08 -4.26
CA VAL A 101 -2.39 3.82 -2.85
C VAL A 101 -3.08 2.51 -2.43
N PHE A 102 -4.31 2.28 -2.88
CA PHE A 102 -5.03 1.04 -2.63
C PHE A 102 -4.30 -0.18 -3.18
N ALA A 103 -3.83 -0.13 -4.43
CA ALA A 103 -3.06 -1.22 -5.02
C ALA A 103 -1.71 -1.44 -4.30
N GLY A 104 -1.04 -0.36 -3.89
CA GLY A 104 0.18 -0.42 -3.08
C GLY A 104 -0.06 -1.03 -1.70
N ALA A 105 -1.13 -0.63 -1.02
CA ALA A 105 -1.55 -1.20 0.26
C ALA A 105 -1.80 -2.71 0.16
N ALA A 106 -2.43 -3.16 -0.92
CA ALA A 106 -2.63 -4.58 -1.17
C ALA A 106 -1.30 -5.32 -1.44
N ALA A 107 -0.38 -4.68 -2.16
CA ALA A 107 0.96 -5.21 -2.41
C ALA A 107 1.82 -5.28 -1.15
N ASP A 108 1.57 -4.44 -0.14
CA ASP A 108 2.34 -4.40 1.11
C ASP A 108 1.63 -5.13 2.27
N GLY A 109 0.44 -5.67 2.03
CA GLY A 109 -0.33 -6.42 3.04
C GLY A 109 -1.04 -5.54 4.08
N VAL A 110 -1.29 -4.27 3.78
CA VAL A 110 -1.93 -3.32 4.72
C VAL A 110 -3.46 -3.46 4.67
N VAL A 111 -3.98 -4.51 5.32
CA VAL A 111 -5.40 -4.90 5.31
C VAL A 111 -6.33 -3.75 5.72
N VAL A 112 -6.01 -3.04 6.80
CA VAL A 112 -6.85 -1.95 7.33
C VAL A 112 -7.10 -0.85 6.28
N LEU A 113 -6.08 -0.50 5.48
CA LEU A 113 -6.22 0.51 4.43
C LEU A 113 -6.99 -0.04 3.23
N VAL A 114 -6.79 -1.31 2.89
CA VAL A 114 -7.55 -2.00 1.83
C VAL A 114 -9.04 -2.00 2.18
N GLU A 115 -9.43 -2.49 3.36
CA GLU A 115 -10.83 -2.52 3.81
C GLU A 115 -11.47 -1.13 3.79
N ARG A 116 -10.74 -0.12 4.27
CA ARG A 116 -11.22 1.26 4.36
C ARG A 116 -11.56 1.88 3.01
N LEU A 117 -10.78 1.55 1.98
CA LEU A 117 -10.90 2.12 0.64
C LEU A 117 -11.71 1.25 -0.31
N LEU A 118 -11.91 -0.04 0.01
CA LEU A 118 -12.53 -1.03 -0.87
C LEU A 118 -13.89 -0.60 -1.44
N SER A 119 -14.73 0.06 -0.63
CA SER A 119 -16.06 0.52 -1.05
C SER A 119 -16.04 1.64 -2.09
N GLN A 120 -14.90 2.30 -2.28
CA GLN A 120 -14.72 3.40 -3.23
C GLN A 120 -14.11 2.92 -4.56
N MET A 121 -13.61 1.68 -4.62
CA MET A 121 -12.84 1.17 -5.76
C MET A 121 -13.73 0.49 -6.79
N ASP A 122 -13.34 0.63 -8.06
CA ASP A 122 -13.94 -0.08 -9.17
C ASP A 122 -13.33 -1.49 -9.34
N GLY A 123 -14.03 -2.35 -10.09
CA GLY A 123 -13.58 -3.73 -10.31
C GLY A 123 -12.17 -3.83 -10.92
N TYR A 124 -11.79 -2.87 -11.77
CA TYR A 124 -10.44 -2.83 -12.35
C TYR A 124 -9.36 -2.62 -11.27
N THR A 125 -9.56 -1.66 -10.37
CA THR A 125 -8.62 -1.38 -9.29
C THR A 125 -8.55 -2.53 -8.28
N ILE A 126 -9.69 -3.16 -7.97
CA ILE A 126 -9.75 -4.35 -7.11
C ILE A 126 -8.98 -5.53 -7.73
N THR A 127 -9.19 -5.81 -9.02
CA THR A 127 -8.44 -6.83 -9.75
C THR A 127 -6.94 -6.56 -9.74
N ARG A 128 -6.53 -5.31 -9.98
CA ARG A 128 -5.11 -4.92 -9.91
C ARG A 128 -4.53 -5.17 -8.51
N ALA A 129 -5.24 -4.77 -7.46
CA ALA A 129 -4.82 -4.99 -6.08
C ALA A 129 -4.67 -6.49 -5.75
N LEU A 130 -5.62 -7.33 -6.17
CA LEU A 130 -5.55 -8.78 -5.98
C LEU A 130 -4.32 -9.37 -6.66
N THR A 131 -4.04 -8.97 -7.91
CA THR A 131 -2.87 -9.44 -8.66
C THR A 131 -1.53 -8.99 -8.06
N CYS A 132 -1.52 -7.92 -7.25
CA CYS A 132 -0.34 -7.50 -6.50
C CYS A 132 -0.19 -8.26 -5.17
N ALA A 133 -1.29 -8.50 -4.46
CA ALA A 133 -1.30 -9.15 -3.15
C ALA A 133 -0.98 -10.66 -3.22
N ALA A 134 -1.60 -11.35 -4.20
CA ALA A 134 -1.51 -12.81 -4.33
C ALA A 134 -0.08 -13.37 -4.49
N PRO A 135 0.75 -12.90 -5.45
CA PRO A 135 2.13 -13.38 -5.60
C PRO A 135 3.04 -13.02 -4.41
N ARG A 136 2.63 -12.07 -3.56
CA ARG A 136 3.38 -11.67 -2.36
C ARG A 136 2.98 -12.45 -1.11
N GLY A 137 1.88 -13.21 -1.17
CA GLY A 137 1.43 -14.04 -0.06
C GLY A 137 0.61 -13.31 1.00
N HIS A 138 0.00 -12.17 0.66
CA HIS A 138 -0.84 -11.42 1.60
C HIS A 138 -2.24 -12.03 1.71
N GLY A 139 -2.37 -13.17 2.39
CA GLY A 139 -3.61 -13.95 2.52
C GLY A 139 -4.82 -13.15 2.98
N GLU A 140 -4.71 -12.39 4.08
CA GLU A 140 -5.79 -11.55 4.60
C GLU A 140 -6.30 -10.51 3.58
N VAL A 141 -5.38 -9.88 2.83
CA VAL A 141 -5.75 -8.95 1.75
C VAL A 141 -6.46 -9.69 0.63
N VAL A 142 -5.96 -10.85 0.23
CA VAL A 142 -6.57 -11.69 -0.81
C VAL A 142 -8.00 -12.07 -0.41
N GLU A 143 -8.23 -12.44 0.84
CA GLU A 143 -9.55 -12.76 1.38
C GLU A 143 -10.53 -11.60 1.27
N VAL A 144 -10.10 -10.41 1.69
CA VAL A 144 -10.92 -9.18 1.58
C VAL A 144 -11.25 -8.82 0.12
N LEU A 145 -10.34 -9.07 -0.81
CA LEU A 145 -10.50 -8.67 -2.22
C LEU A 145 -11.28 -9.69 -3.06
N MET A 146 -11.12 -10.99 -2.80
CA MET A 146 -11.63 -12.02 -3.71
C MET A 146 -13.15 -12.05 -3.83
N GLU A 147 -13.89 -11.62 -2.80
CA GLU A 147 -15.36 -11.53 -2.83
C GLU A 147 -15.89 -10.50 -3.85
N LYS A 148 -15.06 -9.54 -4.26
CA LYS A 148 -15.42 -8.45 -5.18
C LYS A 148 -14.76 -8.57 -6.55
N CYS A 149 -13.93 -9.60 -6.76
CA CYS A 149 -13.26 -9.84 -8.01
C CYS A 149 -14.10 -10.70 -8.95
N ASP A 150 -13.87 -10.52 -10.26
CA ASP A 150 -14.38 -11.46 -11.25
C ASP A 150 -13.56 -12.76 -11.26
N VAL A 151 -14.14 -13.79 -11.87
CA VAL A 151 -13.55 -15.13 -11.96
C VAL A 151 -12.18 -15.09 -12.67
N LEU A 152 -11.97 -14.20 -13.64
CA LEU A 152 -10.70 -14.13 -14.36
C LEU A 152 -9.58 -13.60 -13.46
N ALA A 153 -9.87 -12.57 -12.65
CA ALA A 153 -8.94 -12.02 -11.69
C ALA A 153 -8.48 -13.08 -10.67
N VAL A 154 -9.42 -13.87 -10.15
CA VAL A 154 -9.14 -14.98 -9.21
C VAL A 154 -8.23 -16.03 -9.86
N LYS A 155 -8.48 -16.40 -11.12
CA LYS A 155 -7.65 -17.35 -11.88
C LYS A 155 -6.22 -16.87 -12.08
N PHE A 156 -6.04 -15.60 -12.47
CA PHE A 156 -4.71 -15.00 -12.60
C PHE A 156 -3.98 -14.93 -11.27
N ALA A 157 -4.69 -14.56 -10.20
CA ALA A 157 -4.14 -14.51 -8.86
C ALA A 157 -3.67 -15.89 -8.37
N LEU A 158 -4.44 -16.96 -8.62
CA LEU A 158 -4.06 -18.33 -8.31
C LEU A 158 -2.78 -18.75 -9.03
N SER A 159 -2.72 -18.49 -10.36
CA SER A 159 -1.56 -18.82 -11.19
C SER A 159 -0.29 -18.09 -10.71
N ALA A 160 -0.41 -16.79 -10.39
CA ALA A 160 0.68 -15.98 -9.86
C ALA A 160 1.13 -16.44 -8.46
N ALA A 161 0.20 -16.72 -7.56
CA ALA A 161 0.50 -17.24 -6.22
C ALA A 161 1.21 -18.59 -6.29
N ALA A 162 0.78 -19.47 -7.20
CA ALA A 162 1.38 -20.78 -7.40
C ALA A 162 2.80 -20.69 -7.96
N MET A 163 3.02 -19.78 -8.91
CA MET A 163 4.35 -19.50 -9.47
C MET A 163 5.32 -18.93 -8.42
N GLU A 164 4.83 -18.29 -7.37
CA GLU A 164 5.62 -17.69 -6.28
C GLU A 164 5.63 -18.53 -5.00
N GLY A 165 5.06 -19.75 -5.02
CA GLY A 165 5.10 -20.66 -3.88
C GLY A 165 4.22 -20.23 -2.69
N ARG A 166 3.21 -19.37 -2.91
CA ARG A 166 2.37 -18.81 -1.84
C ARG A 166 1.26 -19.78 -1.42
N VAL A 167 1.63 -20.77 -0.62
CA VAL A 167 0.75 -21.85 -0.15
C VAL A 167 -0.60 -21.35 0.40
N GLU A 168 -0.58 -20.42 1.36
CA GLU A 168 -1.79 -19.91 2.00
C GLU A 168 -2.76 -19.26 1.00
N VAL A 169 -2.24 -18.42 0.10
CA VAL A 169 -3.04 -17.76 -0.95
C VAL A 169 -3.59 -18.78 -1.95
N VAL A 170 -2.80 -19.80 -2.29
CA VAL A 170 -3.25 -20.88 -3.18
C VAL A 170 -4.42 -21.63 -2.57
N GLU A 171 -4.38 -21.93 -1.27
CA GLU A 171 -5.49 -22.58 -0.57
C GLU A 171 -6.76 -21.74 -0.58
N LEU A 172 -6.64 -20.41 -0.38
CA LEU A 172 -7.77 -19.47 -0.43
C LEU A 172 -8.43 -19.41 -1.81
N LEU A 173 -7.63 -19.39 -2.88
CA LEU A 173 -8.13 -19.13 -4.24
C LEU A 173 -8.53 -20.39 -5.02
N ARG A 174 -7.95 -21.56 -4.70
CA ARG A 174 -8.16 -22.81 -5.45
C ARG A 174 -9.63 -23.16 -5.58
N ASP A 175 -10.40 -22.98 -4.51
CA ASP A 175 -11.79 -23.45 -4.43
C ASP A 175 -12.76 -22.59 -5.26
N GLN A 176 -12.31 -21.42 -5.72
CA GLN A 176 -13.07 -20.53 -6.62
C GLN A 176 -12.70 -20.72 -8.11
N CYS A 177 -11.76 -21.62 -8.41
CA CYS A 177 -11.24 -21.84 -9.76
C CYS A 177 -11.75 -23.15 -10.37
N ASP A 178 -11.84 -23.18 -11.70
CA ASP A 178 -12.12 -24.41 -12.45
C ASP A 178 -10.86 -25.27 -12.60
N GLN A 179 -11.05 -26.54 -12.97
CA GLN A 179 -9.95 -27.50 -13.09
C GLN A 179 -8.87 -27.04 -14.07
N VAL A 180 -9.27 -26.35 -15.16
CA VAL A 180 -8.32 -25.82 -16.16
C VAL A 180 -7.36 -24.81 -15.53
N SER A 181 -7.87 -23.91 -14.69
CA SER A 181 -7.04 -22.90 -14.02
C SER A 181 -6.16 -23.54 -12.93
N VAL A 182 -6.67 -24.55 -12.24
CA VAL A 182 -5.88 -25.35 -11.29
C VAL A 182 -4.74 -26.08 -11.99
N ASP A 183 -4.98 -26.70 -13.14
CA ASP A 183 -3.95 -27.40 -13.92
C ASP A 183 -2.86 -26.43 -14.43
N GLU A 184 -3.24 -25.22 -14.85
CA GLU A 184 -2.27 -24.17 -15.19
C GLU A 184 -1.43 -23.78 -13.97
N ALA A 185 -2.06 -23.54 -12.82
CA ALA A 185 -1.36 -23.20 -11.58
C ALA A 185 -0.38 -24.31 -11.14
N VAL A 186 -0.76 -25.58 -11.29
CA VAL A 186 0.13 -26.74 -11.07
C VAL A 186 1.33 -26.69 -12.00
N ALA A 187 1.12 -26.44 -13.29
CA ALA A 187 2.21 -26.34 -14.26
C ALA A 187 3.18 -25.20 -13.92
N ARG A 188 2.67 -24.04 -13.50
CA ARG A 188 3.50 -22.90 -13.05
C ARG A 188 4.29 -23.22 -11.79
N ALA A 189 3.64 -23.77 -10.76
CA ALA A 189 4.30 -24.16 -9.52
C ALA A 189 5.40 -25.21 -9.76
N ARG A 190 5.13 -26.20 -10.62
CA ARG A 190 6.10 -27.24 -10.99
C ARG A 190 7.30 -26.65 -11.74
N ALA A 191 7.06 -25.76 -12.70
CA ALA A 191 8.12 -25.08 -13.42
C ALA A 191 8.99 -24.20 -12.50
N ALA A 192 8.39 -23.61 -11.46
CA ALA A 192 9.07 -22.79 -10.45
C ALA A 192 9.72 -23.61 -9.32
N GLY A 193 9.48 -24.92 -9.24
CA GLY A 193 10.06 -25.81 -8.21
C GLY A 193 9.31 -25.83 -6.87
N TYR A 194 8.10 -25.26 -6.80
CA TYR A 194 7.28 -25.22 -5.58
C TYR A 194 6.43 -26.49 -5.44
N PHE A 195 7.08 -27.61 -5.10
CA PHE A 195 6.42 -28.92 -5.00
C PHE A 195 5.35 -29.01 -3.91
N ASP A 196 5.46 -28.24 -2.83
CA ASP A 196 4.44 -28.17 -1.79
C ASP A 196 3.12 -27.61 -2.35
N VAL A 197 3.20 -26.56 -3.17
CA VAL A 197 2.05 -25.99 -3.89
C VAL A 197 1.46 -26.98 -4.88
N VAL A 198 2.31 -27.68 -5.65
CA VAL A 198 1.86 -28.74 -6.58
C VAL A 198 1.07 -29.80 -5.82
N HIS A 199 1.60 -30.27 -4.70
CA HIS A 199 0.92 -31.25 -3.86
C HIS A 199 -0.41 -30.72 -3.33
N ILE A 200 -0.50 -29.46 -2.90
CA ILE A 200 -1.76 -28.85 -2.41
C ILE A 200 -2.81 -28.69 -3.51
N LEU A 201 -2.39 -28.36 -4.74
CA LEU A 201 -3.29 -28.21 -5.88
C LEU A 201 -3.77 -29.57 -6.43
N GLU A 202 -2.90 -30.59 -6.42
CA GLU A 202 -3.23 -31.93 -6.89
C GLU A 202 -4.01 -32.75 -5.84
N ASN A 203 -3.80 -32.47 -4.55
CA ASN A 203 -4.41 -33.23 -3.46
C ASN A 203 -5.84 -32.74 -3.19
N LYS A 204 -6.82 -33.53 -3.64
CA LYS A 204 -8.26 -33.28 -3.49
C LYS A 204 -8.81 -33.38 -2.05
N LYS A 205 -7.96 -33.47 -1.01
CA LYS A 205 -8.41 -33.51 0.40
C LYS A 205 -8.60 -32.08 0.91
N ALA A 206 -9.74 -31.64 1.42
CA ALA A 206 -11.09 -32.18 1.47
C ALA A 206 -12.00 -30.97 1.70
N ARG A 207 -13.11 -30.91 0.95
CA ARG A 207 -14.23 -30.00 1.21
C ARG A 207 -14.54 -29.97 2.71
N ARG A 208 -14.26 -28.87 3.41
CA ARG A 208 -14.93 -28.60 4.69
C ARG A 208 -16.28 -28.01 4.33
N HIS A 209 -17.29 -28.89 4.36
CA HIS A 209 -18.70 -28.51 4.39
C HIS A 209 -19.00 -27.70 5.64
#